data_AF-A0A3C0TX71-F1
#
_entry.id   AF-A0A3C0TX71-F1
#
_cell.length_a   1.000
_cell.length_b   1.000
_cell.length_c   1.000
_cell.angle_alpha   90.00
_cell.angle_beta   90.00
_cell.angle_gamma   90.00
#
_symmetry.space_group_name_H-M   'P 1'
#
loop_
_entity.id
_entity.type
_entity.pdbx_description
1 polymer ?
#
loop_
_entity_poly.entity_id
_entity_poly.type
_entity_poly.pdbx_seq_one_letter_code
_entity_poly.pdbx_strand_id
1 'polypeptide(L)'
;MGGRRQVWVWAALAAQAMAAGASPAHAQTPAGEAAQYRACLSQVSTNADAAYDQALEWRDRGGGAPALHCAALALVALGKHGEAAARLQALAETPGGRGMAPQLLGQAGNAWLLAGQPGNAYNAFSAALNAFARTPDKEASPEQVDLLLDRA
;
A
#
# COMPACT_ATOMS: atom_id res chain seq x y z
N MET A 1 48.68 -1.56 -73.81
CA MET A 1 48.81 -0.50 -72.79
C MET A 1 47.41 -0.35 -72.19
N GLY A 2 47.02 -0.80 -71.00
CA GLY A 2 47.68 -0.88 -69.70
C GLY A 2 46.77 -0.12 -68.72
N GLY A 3 46.05 -0.82 -67.83
CA GLY A 3 45.16 -0.13 -66.87
C GLY A 3 44.29 -1.05 -66.01
N ARG A 4 44.90 -1.77 -65.06
CA ARG A 4 44.20 -2.41 -63.92
C ARG A 4 43.77 -1.34 -62.92
N ARG A 5 42.54 -1.40 -62.38
CA ARG A 5 42.10 -0.90 -61.06
C ARG A 5 40.62 -1.26 -60.86
N GLN A 6 40.06 -1.68 -59.73
CA GLN A 6 40.48 -2.17 -58.41
C GLN A 6 39.19 -2.81 -57.86
N VAL A 7 39.28 -4.00 -57.30
CA VAL A 7 38.17 -4.77 -56.72
C VAL A 7 37.82 -4.19 -55.36
N TRP A 8 36.54 -3.84 -55.13
CA TRP A 8 36.00 -3.62 -53.78
C TRP A 8 34.68 -4.38 -53.64
N VAL A 9 34.83 -5.66 -53.29
CA VAL A 9 33.80 -6.47 -52.63
C VAL A 9 33.61 -5.87 -51.24
N TRP A 10 32.39 -5.54 -50.84
CA TRP A 10 31.91 -5.78 -49.47
C TRP A 10 30.38 -5.92 -49.49
N ALA A 11 29.93 -7.17 -49.43
CA ALA A 11 28.56 -7.52 -49.05
C ALA A 11 28.43 -7.35 -47.53
N ALA A 12 27.43 -6.61 -47.07
CA ALA A 12 27.08 -6.51 -45.66
C ALA A 12 25.76 -7.25 -45.40
N LEU A 13 25.85 -8.41 -44.73
CA LEU A 13 24.72 -9.08 -44.09
C LEU A 13 24.26 -8.24 -42.88
N ALA A 14 22.98 -7.85 -42.84
CA ALA A 14 22.38 -7.28 -41.65
C ALA A 14 21.72 -8.40 -40.81
N ALA A 15 22.35 -8.76 -39.69
CA ALA A 15 21.72 -9.55 -38.63
C ALA A 15 21.05 -8.59 -37.63
N GLN A 16 19.72 -8.58 -37.56
CA GLN A 16 18.97 -7.79 -36.59
C GLN A 16 18.79 -8.59 -35.29
N ALA A 17 19.41 -8.10 -34.23
CA ALA A 17 19.24 -8.61 -32.87
C ALA A 17 17.97 -8.02 -32.23
N MET A 18 17.05 -8.88 -31.78
CA MET A 18 15.93 -8.49 -30.93
C MET A 18 16.43 -8.25 -29.50
N ALA A 19 16.53 -6.99 -29.08
CA ALA A 19 16.76 -6.65 -27.68
C ALA A 19 15.42 -6.67 -26.92
N ALA A 20 15.25 -7.64 -26.03
CA ALA A 20 14.16 -7.63 -25.05
C ALA A 20 14.44 -6.51 -24.02
N GLY A 21 13.70 -5.41 -24.13
CA GLY A 21 13.76 -4.31 -23.16
C GLY A 21 13.10 -4.73 -21.85
N ALA A 22 13.91 -4.92 -20.80
CA ALA A 22 13.40 -4.94 -19.42
C ALA A 22 12.94 -3.51 -19.07
N SER A 23 11.63 -3.29 -18.95
CA SER A 23 11.10 -2.02 -18.45
C SER A 23 11.56 -1.82 -16.99
N PRO A 24 12.03 -0.62 -16.61
CA PRO A 24 12.36 -0.36 -15.23
C PRO A 24 11.09 -0.45 -14.39
N ALA A 25 11.14 -1.23 -13.31
CA ALA A 25 10.15 -1.17 -12.25
C ALA A 25 10.13 0.29 -11.76
N HIS A 26 9.05 1.01 -12.05
CA HIS A 26 8.91 2.40 -11.65
C HIS A 26 8.70 2.43 -10.13
N ALA A 27 9.76 2.73 -9.37
CA ALA A 27 9.63 3.04 -7.96
C ALA A 27 8.67 4.24 -7.82
N GLN A 28 7.59 4.04 -7.05
CA GLN A 28 6.56 5.06 -6.88
C GLN A 28 7.09 6.19 -5.98
N THR A 29 6.87 7.44 -6.39
CA THR A 29 7.23 8.60 -5.56
C THR A 29 6.20 8.80 -4.43
N PRO A 30 6.59 9.36 -3.27
CA PRO A 30 5.66 9.64 -2.17
C PRO A 30 4.44 10.50 -2.57
N ALA A 31 4.65 11.49 -3.45
CA ALA A 31 3.56 12.32 -3.97
C ALA A 31 2.58 11.53 -4.84
N GLY A 32 3.09 10.57 -5.62
CA GLY A 32 2.29 9.64 -6.41
C GLY A 32 1.45 8.71 -5.53
N GLU A 33 2.04 8.14 -4.48
CA GLU A 33 1.32 7.30 -3.52
C GLU A 33 0.20 8.07 -2.80
N ALA A 34 0.45 9.32 -2.39
CA ALA A 34 -0.57 10.14 -1.75
C ALA A 34 -1.77 10.46 -2.66
N ALA A 35 -1.54 10.65 -3.96
CA ALA A 35 -2.60 10.87 -4.93
C ALA A 35 -3.42 9.59 -5.17
N GLN A 36 -2.75 8.44 -5.34
CA GLN A 36 -3.42 7.15 -5.49
C GLN A 36 -4.21 6.76 -4.24
N TYR A 37 -3.65 7.04 -3.05
CA TYR A 37 -4.34 6.81 -1.79
C TYR A 37 -5.66 7.60 -1.70
N ARG A 38 -5.63 8.90 -1.98
CA ARG A 38 -6.84 9.74 -1.99
C ARG A 38 -7.89 9.26 -2.99
N ALA A 39 -7.47 8.84 -4.18
CA ALA A 39 -8.35 8.27 -5.18
C ALA A 39 -9.01 6.98 -4.65
N CYS A 40 -8.21 6.11 -4.03
CA CYS A 40 -8.69 4.87 -3.44
C CYS A 40 -9.72 5.12 -2.32
N LEU A 41 -9.46 6.07 -1.42
CA LEU A 41 -10.41 6.45 -0.37
C LEU A 41 -11.74 6.97 -0.93
N SER A 42 -11.70 7.77 -2.00
CA SER A 42 -12.92 8.23 -2.68
C SER A 42 -13.66 7.08 -3.36
N GLN A 43 -12.95 6.04 -3.78
CA GLN A 43 -13.57 4.91 -4.44
C GLN A 43 -14.19 3.93 -3.44
N VAL A 44 -13.60 3.77 -2.25
CA VAL A 44 -14.19 2.94 -1.17
C VAL A 44 -15.63 3.38 -0.85
N SER A 45 -15.92 4.69 -0.85
CA SER A 45 -17.26 5.20 -0.55
C SER A 45 -18.28 5.05 -1.69
N THR A 46 -17.83 4.84 -2.92
CA THR A 46 -18.69 4.81 -4.12
C THR A 46 -18.80 3.42 -4.74
N ASN A 47 -17.71 2.64 -4.74
CA ASN A 47 -17.63 1.27 -5.22
C ASN A 47 -16.48 0.53 -4.51
N ALA A 48 -16.80 -0.06 -3.35
CA ALA A 48 -15.82 -0.71 -2.51
C ALA A 48 -15.19 -1.96 -3.13
N ASP A 49 -15.93 -2.74 -3.93
CA ASP A 49 -15.37 -3.93 -4.62
C ASP A 49 -14.28 -3.50 -5.61
N ALA A 50 -14.57 -2.51 -6.46
CA ALA A 50 -13.58 -2.00 -7.40
C ALA A 50 -12.39 -1.33 -6.69
N ALA A 51 -12.61 -0.68 -5.54
CA ALA A 51 -11.53 -0.10 -4.74
C ALA A 51 -10.61 -1.19 -4.16
N TYR A 52 -11.18 -2.32 -3.72
CA TYR A 52 -10.43 -3.46 -3.23
C TYR A 52 -9.52 -4.03 -4.32
N ASP A 53 -10.07 -4.32 -5.50
CA ASP A 53 -9.30 -4.87 -6.62
C ASP A 53 -8.15 -3.93 -7.03
N GLN A 54 -8.44 -2.63 -7.17
CA GLN A 54 -7.41 -1.65 -7.49
C GLN A 54 -6.33 -1.52 -6.41
N ALA A 55 -6.70 -1.63 -5.14
CA ALA A 55 -5.74 -1.61 -4.04
C ALA A 55 -4.82 -2.85 -4.06
N LEU A 56 -5.34 -4.03 -4.44
CA LEU A 56 -4.53 -5.24 -4.63
C LEU A 56 -3.57 -5.10 -5.81
N GLU A 57 -4.05 -4.61 -6.95
CA GLU A 57 -3.18 -4.36 -8.10
C GLU A 57 -2.11 -3.31 -7.77
N TRP A 58 -2.46 -2.27 -7.02
CA TRP A 58 -1.52 -1.25 -6.59
C TRP A 58 -0.42 -1.85 -5.71
N ARG A 59 -0.78 -2.66 -4.71
CA ARG A 59 0.17 -3.43 -3.91
C ARG A 59 1.09 -4.28 -4.80
N ASP A 60 0.53 -4.99 -5.77
CA ASP A 60 1.29 -5.90 -6.64
C ASP A 60 2.28 -5.14 -7.56
N ARG A 61 1.98 -3.88 -7.88
CA ARG A 61 2.89 -2.96 -8.57
C ARG A 61 3.87 -2.23 -7.64
N GLY A 62 3.99 -2.66 -6.38
CA GLY A 62 4.92 -2.10 -5.40
C GLY A 62 4.36 -0.98 -4.51
N GLY A 63 3.03 -0.81 -4.47
CA GLY A 63 2.38 0.09 -3.52
C GLY A 63 2.59 -0.34 -2.08
N GLY A 64 3.02 0.59 -1.22
CA GLY A 64 3.37 0.31 0.17
C GLY A 64 2.19 0.21 1.13
N ALA A 65 2.39 0.70 2.35
CA ALA A 65 1.36 0.74 3.40
C ALA A 65 0.03 1.39 2.97
N PRO A 66 0.01 2.47 2.15
CA PRO A 66 -1.24 3.07 1.68
C PRO A 66 -2.12 2.12 0.85
N ALA A 67 -1.52 1.26 0.01
CA ALA A 67 -2.24 0.29 -0.79
C ALA A 67 -2.90 -0.78 0.10
N LEU A 68 -2.12 -1.31 1.04
CA LEU A 68 -2.59 -2.29 2.02
C LEU A 68 -3.70 -1.73 2.92
N HIS A 69 -3.57 -0.47 3.34
CA HIS A 69 -4.58 0.21 4.15
C HIS A 69 -5.87 0.39 3.36
N CYS A 70 -5.80 0.87 2.13
CA CYS A 70 -7.00 1.04 1.31
C CYS A 70 -7.72 -0.30 1.05
N ALA A 71 -6.99 -1.38 0.78
CA ALA A 71 -7.60 -2.70 0.65
C ALA A 71 -8.36 -3.12 1.92
N ALA A 72 -7.83 -2.82 3.11
CA ALA A 72 -8.55 -3.11 4.34
C ALA A 72 -9.79 -2.24 4.54
N LEU A 73 -9.73 -0.95 4.20
CA LEU A 73 -10.90 -0.05 4.26
C LEU A 73 -12.01 -0.46 3.29
N ALA A 74 -11.64 -0.91 2.09
CA ALA A 74 -12.59 -1.48 1.14
C ALA A 74 -13.29 -2.71 1.73
N LEU A 75 -12.57 -3.60 2.42
CA LEU A 75 -13.16 -4.74 3.11
C LEU A 75 -14.10 -4.34 4.25
N VAL A 76 -13.80 -3.24 4.97
CA VAL A 76 -14.75 -2.69 5.96
C VAL A 76 -16.05 -2.29 5.26
N ALA A 77 -15.97 -1.53 4.17
CA ALA A 77 -17.14 -1.08 3.41
C ALA A 77 -17.94 -2.25 2.79
N LEU A 78 -17.29 -3.37 2.47
CA LEU A 78 -17.91 -4.58 1.94
C LEU A 78 -18.53 -5.50 3.00
N GLY A 79 -18.54 -5.13 4.28
CA GLY A 79 -19.07 -6.01 5.33
C GLY A 79 -18.10 -7.09 5.80
N LYS A 80 -16.89 -7.18 5.22
CA LYS A 80 -15.88 -8.22 5.51
C LYS A 80 -15.01 -7.83 6.70
N HIS A 81 -15.66 -7.52 7.81
CA HIS A 81 -15.06 -6.80 8.93
C HIS A 81 -13.93 -7.57 9.63
N GLY A 82 -14.08 -8.89 9.81
CA GLY A 82 -13.02 -9.71 10.41
C GLY A 82 -11.77 -9.82 9.54
N GLU A 83 -11.94 -9.92 8.22
CA GLU A 83 -10.82 -9.91 7.28
C GLU A 83 -10.12 -8.55 7.25
N ALA A 84 -10.90 -7.47 7.24
CA ALA A 84 -10.37 -6.11 7.33
C ALA A 84 -9.52 -5.92 8.59
N ALA A 85 -10.05 -6.35 9.74
CA ALA A 85 -9.37 -6.25 11.03
C ALA A 85 -8.03 -6.99 11.03
N ALA A 86 -8.01 -8.25 10.57
CA ALA A 86 -6.79 -9.04 10.48
C ALA A 86 -5.73 -8.40 9.56
N ARG A 87 -6.15 -7.82 8.43
CA ARG A 87 -5.25 -7.13 7.50
C ARG A 87 -4.69 -5.82 8.08
N LEU A 88 -5.48 -5.07 8.83
CA LEU A 88 -5.01 -3.88 9.55
C LEU A 88 -3.97 -4.23 10.61
N GLN A 89 -4.18 -5.31 11.37
CA GLN A 89 -3.19 -5.80 12.34
C GLN A 89 -1.90 -6.24 11.64
N ALA A 90 -2.00 -7.01 10.55
CA ALA A 90 -0.84 -7.42 9.78
C ALA A 90 -0.08 -6.20 9.21
N LEU A 91 -0.81 -5.17 8.76
CA LEU A 91 -0.21 -3.94 8.26
C LEU A 91 0.58 -3.20 9.35
N ALA A 92 0.07 -3.14 10.58
CA ALA A 92 0.73 -2.50 11.71
C ALA A 92 2.12 -3.09 12.02
N GLU A 93 2.34 -4.36 11.66
CA GLU A 93 3.62 -5.05 11.86
C GLU A 93 4.64 -4.81 10.73
N THR A 94 4.19 -4.30 9.58
CA THR A 94 5.07 -4.03 8.43
C THR A 94 5.98 -2.83 8.69
N PRO A 95 7.16 -2.73 8.03
CA PRO A 95 8.02 -1.55 8.16
C PRO A 95 7.31 -0.24 7.83
N GLY A 96 6.44 -0.22 6.82
CA GLY A 96 5.69 0.97 6.42
C GLY A 96 4.48 1.29 7.31
N GLY A 97 3.97 0.31 8.07
CA GLY A 97 2.83 0.49 8.97
C GLY A 97 3.24 0.76 10.42
N ARG A 98 4.46 0.40 10.83
CA ARG A 98 4.90 0.50 12.24
C ARG A 98 4.81 1.91 12.82
N GLY A 99 5.08 2.94 12.02
CA GLY A 99 4.92 4.35 12.41
C GLY A 99 3.46 4.79 12.61
N MET A 100 2.50 4.00 12.15
CA MET A 100 1.05 4.23 12.30
C MET A 100 0.37 3.08 13.06
N ALA A 101 1.15 2.26 13.78
CA ALA A 101 0.65 1.07 14.45
C ALA A 101 -0.52 1.38 15.41
N PRO A 102 -0.48 2.44 16.26
CA PRO A 102 -1.62 2.77 17.11
C PRO A 102 -2.92 2.99 16.33
N GLN A 103 -2.87 3.73 15.22
CA GLN A 103 -4.04 4.05 14.40
C GLN A 103 -4.56 2.82 13.65
N LEU A 104 -3.66 1.98 13.13
CA LEU A 104 -4.03 0.75 12.42
C LEU A 104 -4.67 -0.26 13.36
N LEU A 105 -4.12 -0.42 14.56
CA LEU A 105 -4.65 -1.32 15.59
C LEU A 105 -5.98 -0.81 16.17
N GLY A 106 -6.16 0.51 16.31
CA GLY A 106 -7.47 1.09 16.66
C GLY A 106 -8.54 0.82 15.62
N GLN A 107 -8.22 1.00 14.33
CA GLN A 107 -9.13 0.64 13.23
C GLN A 107 -9.44 -0.86 13.21
N ALA A 108 -8.45 -1.71 13.49
CA ALA A 108 -8.67 -3.15 13.60
C ALA A 108 -9.63 -3.50 14.74
N GLY A 109 -9.50 -2.83 15.89
CA GLY A 109 -10.42 -2.99 17.02
C GLY A 109 -11.86 -2.65 16.64
N ASN A 110 -12.08 -1.53 15.96
CA ASN A 110 -13.40 -1.14 15.45
C ASN A 110 -13.96 -2.17 14.47
N ALA A 111 -13.14 -2.67 13.55
CA ALA A 111 -13.54 -3.70 12.60
C ALA A 111 -13.87 -5.04 13.30
N TRP A 112 -13.15 -5.43 14.35
CA TRP A 112 -13.50 -6.61 15.16
C TRP A 112 -14.82 -6.44 15.91
N LEU A 113 -15.16 -5.24 16.39
CA LEU A 113 -16.48 -4.97 16.99
C LEU A 113 -17.59 -5.15 15.96
N LEU A 114 -17.44 -4.58 14.77
CA LEU A 114 -18.40 -4.75 13.68
C LEU A 114 -18.52 -6.23 13.27
N ALA A 115 -17.44 -7.01 13.39
CA ALA A 115 -17.43 -8.45 13.15
C ALA A 115 -18.06 -9.29 14.29
N GLY A 116 -18.57 -8.67 15.35
CA GLY A 116 -19.14 -9.38 16.50
C GLY A 116 -18.11 -10.13 17.35
N GLN A 117 -16.83 -9.70 17.32
CA GLN A 117 -15.72 -10.37 18.00
C GLN A 117 -15.08 -9.46 19.06
N PRO A 118 -15.77 -9.21 20.20
CA PRO A 118 -15.29 -8.27 21.22
C PRO A 118 -13.97 -8.67 21.87
N GLY A 119 -13.67 -9.97 21.97
CA GLY A 119 -12.36 -10.44 22.48
C GLY A 119 -11.19 -10.03 21.57
N ASN A 120 -11.38 -10.14 20.25
CA ASN A 120 -10.37 -9.70 19.27
C ASN A 120 -10.27 -8.16 19.26
N ALA A 121 -11.39 -7.46 19.41
CA ALA A 121 -11.41 -6.02 19.51
C ALA A 121 -10.61 -5.54 20.74
N TYR A 122 -10.86 -6.11 21.92
CA TYR A 122 -10.13 -5.82 23.15
C TYR A 122 -8.61 -6.00 22.96
N ASN A 123 -8.20 -7.11 22.34
CA ASN A 123 -6.78 -7.38 22.07
C ASN A 123 -6.19 -6.34 21.12
N ALA A 124 -6.90 -5.96 20.06
CA ALA A 124 -6.45 -4.97 19.09
C ALA A 124 -6.33 -3.56 19.73
N PHE A 125 -7.33 -3.11 20.49
CA PHE A 125 -7.27 -1.83 21.21
C PHE A 125 -6.18 -1.81 22.27
N SER A 126 -6.00 -2.90 23.02
CA SER A 126 -4.92 -3.02 24.01
C SER A 126 -3.54 -2.93 23.33
N ALA A 127 -3.39 -3.56 22.17
CA ALA A 127 -2.18 -3.45 21.37
C ALA A 127 -1.97 -2.02 20.85
N ALA A 128 -3.02 -1.31 20.46
CA ALA A 128 -2.96 0.09 20.04
C ALA A 128 -2.44 1.01 21.16
N LEU A 129 -2.98 0.87 22.38
CA LEU A 129 -2.55 1.63 23.56
C LEU A 129 -1.09 1.33 23.92
N ASN A 130 -0.71 0.05 23.85
CA ASN A 130 0.67 -0.38 24.09
C ASN A 130 1.63 0.17 23.03
N ALA A 131 1.22 0.23 21.76
CA ALA A 131 2.02 0.82 20.68
C ALA A 131 2.18 2.34 20.89
N PHE A 132 1.10 3.01 21.28
CA PHE A 132 1.12 4.43 21.60
C PHE A 132 2.09 4.75 22.76
N ALA A 133 2.01 4.00 23.86
CA ALA A 133 2.87 4.19 25.02
C ALA A 133 4.38 3.99 24.74
N ARG A 134 4.74 3.34 23.63
CA ARG A 134 6.13 3.15 23.18
C ARG A 134 6.58 4.20 22.17
N THR A 135 5.68 5.07 21.72
CA THR A 135 6.00 6.13 20.76
C THR A 135 6.76 7.24 21.49
N PRO A 136 7.98 7.62 21.07
CA PRO A 136 8.73 8.69 21.71
C PRO A 136 7.96 10.02 21.69
N ASP A 137 8.05 10.82 22.76
CA ASP A 137 7.34 12.11 22.91
C ASP A 137 7.49 13.09 21.73
N LYS A 138 8.56 12.95 20.93
CA LYS A 138 8.83 13.79 19.76
C LYS A 138 8.02 13.40 18.52
N GLU A 139 7.48 12.19 18.49
CA GLU A 139 6.65 11.64 17.40
C GLU A 139 5.16 11.59 17.78
N ALA A 140 4.86 11.72 19.07
CA ALA A 140 3.50 11.88 19.57
C ALA A 140 2.96 13.27 19.17
N SER A 141 2.16 13.33 18.11
CA SER A 141 1.44 14.56 17.76
C SER A 141 0.37 14.83 18.82
N PRO A 142 0.14 16.09 19.25
CA PRO A 142 -0.97 16.44 20.15
C PRO A 142 -2.34 15.91 19.68
N GLU A 143 -2.54 15.79 18.37
CA GLU A 143 -3.76 15.25 17.76
C GLU A 143 -3.93 13.73 17.98
N GLN A 144 -2.83 12.97 18.12
CA GLN A 144 -2.89 11.55 18.46
C GLN A 144 -3.31 11.29 19.90
N VAL A 145 -3.04 12.25 20.80
CA VAL A 145 -3.51 12.22 22.19
C VAL A 145 -5.01 12.55 22.25
N ASP A 146 -5.46 13.50 21.43
CA ASP A 146 -6.87 13.95 21.38
C ASP A 146 -7.80 12.84 20.82
N LEU A 147 -7.31 11.99 19.91
CA LEU A 147 -8.07 10.83 19.39
C LEU A 147 -8.34 9.74 20.45
N LEU A 148 -7.54 9.68 21.53
CA LEU A 148 -7.66 8.67 22.60
C LEU A 148 -8.50 9.13 23.80
N LEU A 149 -8.88 10.40 23.83
CA LEU A 149 -9.75 10.97 24.85
C LEU A 149 -11.04 11.41 24.16
N ASP A 150 -11.97 10.47 23.99
CA ASP A 150 -13.30 10.67 23.39
C ASP A 150 -13.82 12.11 23.54
N ARG A 151 -13.69 12.92 22.49
CA ARG A 151 -14.58 14.07 22.30
C ARG A 151 -15.88 13.51 21.75
N ALA A 152 -16.80 13.28 22.69
CA ALA A 152 -18.24 13.25 22.44
C ALA A 152 -18.72 14.50 21.68
#